data_AF-A0AAD4E0V5-F1
#
_entry.id   AF-A0AAD4E0V5-F1
#
_cell.length_a   1.000
_cell.length_b   1.000
_cell.length_c   1.000
_cell.angle_alpha   90.00
_cell.angle_beta   90.00
_cell.angle_gamma   90.00
#
_symmetry.space_group_name_H-M   'P 1'
#
loop_
_entity.id
_entity.type
_entity.pdbx_description
1 polymer ?
#
loop_
_entity_poly.entity_id
_entity_poly.type
_entity_poly.pdbx_seq_one_letter_code
_entity_poly.pdbx_strand_id
1 'polypeptide(L)'
;MTLTSLPHDVLYRLLSFLSVRDIICLRLACKDLRDLTFHTAIWHDAYTHAKLPRPLGPLDSQSREFLENTLVKSTQVGVKWNKQALTITSKATWFEPEWSALQGDHWEVVAGLWLVIPHISGPDILCYDLERGLRHIIYHADGAQILSFKSTTSEAADGGCIMHAIVMEGARSSVSFSHKLLSIRFSSDGPLLEFSMVIPGDVIGMGMSQLSAGKRLLCMSDHLTGTLNLAVDTRTRVLYRFPLPSSIIDPKFDVTCAQETYLKRLIATETHILAMFTPLTMVSQLDEGGNCRAIIQAFALPLAGITSASPPTLELTHEGHCYLDIERVSLLCDSMTSAVTGQTQIKFLTHCMRLNLTKYFAHRVTLSPPPPGQKLGNIYLSTEQLFSVPGYANTMKFTTSFDGHARGICVLHNEKDGTEFYGFTIDASGMDKPCSGIVGPGVDIKEVEATESFPSSLRMTWNVKLAFDGYLGRICYRKRGQAGRNVLAVVDLA
;
A
#
# COMPACT_ATOMS: atom_id res chain seq x y z
N MET A 1 50.77 -3.35 7.52
CA MET A 1 49.54 -3.36 8.35
C MET A 1 48.43 -3.90 7.48
N THR A 2 47.80 -5.01 7.86
CA THR A 2 46.71 -5.62 7.08
C THR A 2 45.37 -5.18 7.66
N LEU A 3 44.29 -5.21 6.86
CA LEU A 3 42.97 -4.85 7.37
C LEU A 3 42.58 -5.72 8.59
N THR A 4 42.93 -7.01 8.54
CA THR A 4 42.68 -7.99 9.62
C THR A 4 43.48 -7.75 10.90
N SER A 5 44.48 -6.86 10.92
CA SER A 5 45.20 -6.50 12.14
C SER A 5 44.51 -5.41 12.97
N LEU A 6 43.38 -4.86 12.49
CA LEU A 6 42.60 -3.87 13.23
C LEU A 6 41.73 -4.55 14.30
N PRO A 7 41.44 -3.86 15.41
CA PRO A 7 40.43 -4.28 16.37
C PRO A 7 39.06 -4.53 15.72
N HIS A 8 38.32 -5.54 16.20
CA HIS A 8 37.03 -5.94 15.60
C HIS A 8 35.99 -4.83 15.59
N ASP A 9 35.93 -3.99 16.64
CA ASP A 9 35.06 -2.82 16.72
C ASP A 9 35.35 -1.79 15.61
N VAL A 10 36.62 -1.56 15.30
CA VAL A 10 37.03 -0.72 14.17
C VAL A 10 36.59 -1.37 12.85
N LEU A 11 36.78 -2.68 12.70
CA LEU A 11 36.33 -3.39 11.51
C LEU A 11 34.81 -3.33 11.33
N TYR A 12 34.03 -3.55 12.40
CA TYR A 12 32.57 -3.41 12.36
C TYR A 12 32.15 -2.01 11.90
N ARG A 13 32.80 -0.97 12.43
CA ARG A 13 32.53 0.42 12.03
C ARG A 13 32.96 0.72 10.59
N LEU A 14 33.93 0.01 10.04
CA LEU A 14 34.25 0.12 8.61
C LEU A 14 33.19 -0.56 7.75
N LEU A 15 32.68 -1.71 8.19
CA LEU A 15 31.64 -2.45 7.47
C LEU A 15 30.31 -1.70 7.40
N SER A 16 29.99 -0.85 8.38
CA SER A 16 28.75 -0.03 8.35
C SER A 16 28.69 0.97 7.18
N PHE A 17 29.83 1.28 6.55
CA PHE A 17 29.88 2.16 5.38
C PHE A 17 29.76 1.40 4.05
N LEU A 18 29.74 0.07 4.09
CA LEU A 18 29.72 -0.75 2.89
C LEU A 18 28.30 -1.00 2.41
N SER A 19 28.13 -1.10 1.09
CA SER A 19 26.87 -1.56 0.53
C SER A 19 26.68 -3.06 0.81
N VAL A 20 25.43 -3.52 0.74
CA VAL A 20 25.10 -4.95 0.85
C VAL A 20 25.95 -5.80 -0.11
N ARG A 21 26.18 -5.32 -1.33
CA ARG A 21 27.00 -6.02 -2.32
C ARG A 21 28.45 -6.12 -1.86
N ASP A 22 29.00 -5.04 -1.32
CA ASP A 22 30.40 -5.00 -0.87
C ASP A 22 30.61 -5.91 0.34
N ILE A 23 29.64 -5.94 1.28
CA ILE A 23 29.62 -6.89 2.41
C ILE A 23 29.68 -8.33 1.91
N ILE A 24 28.89 -8.69 0.90
CA ILE A 24 28.93 -10.03 0.31
C ILE A 24 30.28 -10.31 -0.39
N CYS A 25 30.82 -9.34 -1.13
CA CYS A 25 32.11 -9.47 -1.80
C CYS A 25 33.27 -9.69 -0.81
N LEU A 26 33.21 -9.08 0.38
CA LEU A 26 34.24 -9.26 1.41
C LEU A 26 34.41 -10.71 1.86
N ARG A 27 33.37 -11.53 1.76
CA ARG A 27 33.45 -12.97 2.08
C ARG A 27 34.43 -13.72 1.18
N LEU A 28 34.72 -13.18 0.00
CA LEU A 28 35.63 -13.75 -0.97
C LEU A 28 37.09 -13.31 -0.73
N ALA A 29 37.32 -12.32 0.14
CA ALA A 29 38.65 -11.75 0.36
C ALA A 29 39.52 -12.61 1.29
N CYS A 30 39.03 -12.97 2.47
CA CYS A 30 39.70 -13.89 3.40
C CYS A 30 38.72 -14.48 4.42
N LYS A 31 39.17 -15.51 5.16
CA LYS A 31 38.35 -16.19 6.18
C LYS A 31 37.92 -15.24 7.31
N ASP A 32 38.81 -14.42 7.85
CA ASP A 32 38.49 -13.55 8.98
C ASP A 32 37.40 -12.52 8.64
N LEU A 33 37.49 -11.91 7.44
CA LEU A 33 36.48 -10.98 6.96
C LEU A 33 35.16 -11.70 6.63
N ARG A 34 35.23 -12.93 6.10
CA ARG A 34 34.04 -13.76 5.92
C ARG A 34 33.35 -14.04 7.26
N ASP A 35 34.09 -14.48 8.27
CA ASP A 35 33.56 -14.81 9.59
C ASP A 35 32.95 -13.57 10.24
N LEU A 36 33.59 -12.40 10.06
CA LEU A 36 33.06 -11.13 10.51
C LEU A 36 31.67 -10.87 9.91
N THR A 37 31.48 -11.02 8.59
CA THR A 37 30.18 -10.80 7.91
C THR A 37 29.05 -11.74 8.34
N PHE A 38 29.30 -12.77 9.15
CA PHE A 38 28.24 -13.61 9.71
C PHE A 38 27.67 -13.07 11.03
N HIS A 39 28.26 -12.02 11.59
CA HIS A 39 27.79 -11.40 12.81
C HIS A 39 26.49 -10.61 12.56
N THR A 40 25.47 -10.83 13.40
CA THR A 40 24.14 -10.20 13.28
C THR A 40 24.21 -8.67 13.27
N ALA A 41 25.10 -8.07 14.07
CA ALA A 41 25.24 -6.62 14.16
C ALA A 41 25.54 -5.94 12.81
N ILE A 42 26.29 -6.59 11.91
CA ILE A 42 26.58 -6.04 10.58
C ILE A 42 25.32 -5.97 9.74
N TRP A 43 24.53 -7.03 9.76
CA TRP A 43 23.30 -7.09 8.97
C TRP A 43 22.22 -6.20 9.56
N HIS A 44 22.18 -6.05 10.89
CA HIS A 44 21.32 -5.10 11.56
C HIS A 44 21.67 -3.66 11.14
N ASP A 45 22.95 -3.29 11.16
CA ASP A 45 23.40 -1.97 10.72
C ASP A 45 23.14 -1.74 9.22
N ALA A 46 23.49 -2.71 8.38
CA ALA A 46 23.23 -2.66 6.95
C ALA A 46 21.73 -2.54 6.64
N TYR A 47 20.86 -3.20 7.43
CA TYR A 47 19.42 -3.10 7.28
C TYR A 47 18.92 -1.71 7.65
N THR A 48 19.35 -1.15 8.78
CA THR A 48 18.96 0.20 9.20
C THR A 48 19.32 1.25 8.14
N HIS A 49 20.52 1.15 7.55
CA HIS A 49 21.03 2.15 6.62
C HIS A 49 20.78 1.83 5.13
N ALA A 50 20.13 0.71 4.82
CA ALA A 50 19.86 0.31 3.44
C ALA A 50 18.95 1.30 2.72
N LYS A 51 19.39 1.80 1.58
CA LYS A 51 18.57 2.65 0.68
C LYS A 51 17.74 1.81 -0.27
N LEU A 52 17.02 0.84 0.29
CA LEU A 52 16.29 -0.18 -0.47
C LEU A 52 14.90 -0.39 0.15
N PRO A 53 13.89 -0.71 -0.67
CA PRO A 53 12.63 -1.26 -0.20
C PRO A 53 12.89 -2.52 0.63
N ARG A 54 12.39 -2.55 1.86
CA ARG A 54 12.50 -3.67 2.80
C ARG A 54 11.34 -3.61 3.81
N PRO A 55 10.92 -4.75 4.37
CA PRO A 55 9.98 -4.81 5.49
C PRO A 55 10.45 -3.99 6.71
N LEU A 56 9.59 -3.82 7.69
CA LEU A 56 9.89 -3.23 8.98
C LEU A 56 11.02 -4.01 9.67
N GLY A 57 11.95 -3.25 10.25
CA GLY A 57 13.09 -3.79 10.96
C GLY A 57 14.31 -2.88 10.84
N PRO A 58 15.46 -3.34 11.35
CA PRO A 58 15.65 -4.65 11.97
C PRO A 58 14.94 -4.77 13.34
N LEU A 59 14.37 -5.95 13.63
CA LEU A 59 13.76 -6.28 14.92
C LEU A 59 14.64 -7.31 15.66
N ASP A 60 14.62 -7.30 17.00
CA ASP A 60 15.39 -8.27 17.81
C ASP A 60 14.98 -9.73 17.53
N SER A 61 13.73 -9.95 17.10
CA SER A 61 13.22 -11.26 16.70
C SER A 61 13.67 -11.71 15.31
N GLN A 62 14.18 -10.81 14.47
CA GLN A 62 14.61 -11.12 13.11
C GLN A 62 16.01 -11.74 13.11
N SER A 63 16.13 -12.90 12.48
CA SER A 63 17.41 -13.59 12.36
C SER A 63 18.36 -12.86 11.40
N ARG A 64 19.66 -13.08 11.57
CA ARG A 64 20.68 -12.58 10.64
C ARG A 64 20.42 -13.08 9.22
N GLU A 65 20.01 -14.34 9.06
CA GLU A 65 19.60 -14.93 7.78
C GLU A 65 18.47 -14.14 7.11
N PHE A 66 17.44 -13.76 7.87
CA PHE A 66 16.32 -13.00 7.35
C PHE A 66 16.76 -11.64 6.84
N LEU A 67 17.52 -10.89 7.67
CA LEU A 67 18.02 -9.55 7.31
C LEU A 67 18.92 -9.62 6.07
N GLU A 68 19.87 -10.57 6.06
CA GLU A 68 20.77 -10.82 4.95
C GLU A 68 20.01 -11.15 3.66
N ASN A 69 19.15 -12.18 3.69
CA ASN A 69 18.43 -12.63 2.51
C ASN A 69 17.54 -11.53 1.93
N THR A 70 16.87 -10.76 2.79
CA THR A 70 16.00 -9.64 2.39
C THR A 70 16.80 -8.56 1.67
N LEU A 71 17.92 -8.13 2.26
CA LEU A 71 18.76 -7.09 1.68
C LEU A 71 19.44 -7.55 0.40
N VAL A 72 19.93 -8.78 0.35
CA VAL A 72 20.57 -9.35 -0.85
C VAL A 72 19.56 -9.42 -1.99
N LYS A 73 18.36 -9.97 -1.76
CA LYS A 73 17.30 -10.04 -2.79
C LYS A 73 16.89 -8.64 -3.25
N SER A 74 16.61 -7.72 -2.31
CA SER A 74 16.21 -6.36 -2.68
C SER A 74 17.32 -5.61 -3.45
N THR A 75 18.59 -5.88 -3.15
CA THR A 75 19.74 -5.35 -3.91
C THR A 75 19.80 -5.93 -5.32
N GLN A 76 19.64 -7.25 -5.48
CA GLN A 76 19.64 -7.92 -6.79
C GLN A 76 18.54 -7.37 -7.70
N VAL A 77 17.32 -7.24 -7.16
CA VAL A 77 16.19 -6.62 -7.86
C VAL A 77 16.56 -5.18 -8.23
N GLY A 78 17.09 -4.38 -7.29
CA GLY A 78 17.46 -2.99 -7.53
C GLY A 78 18.49 -2.79 -8.65
N VAL A 79 19.45 -3.70 -8.81
CA VAL A 79 20.43 -3.66 -9.91
C VAL A 79 19.76 -3.81 -11.28
N LYS A 80 18.73 -4.65 -11.38
CA LYS A 80 18.01 -4.93 -12.62
C LYS A 80 16.89 -3.90 -12.89
N TRP A 81 16.24 -3.39 -11.85
CA TRP A 81 14.95 -2.68 -11.92
C TRP A 81 14.92 -1.46 -12.83
N ASN A 82 15.98 -0.65 -12.82
CA ASN A 82 16.02 0.63 -13.53
C ASN A 82 17.07 0.68 -14.67
N LYS A 83 17.86 -0.37 -14.86
CA LYS A 83 19.03 -0.35 -15.76
C LYS A 83 18.82 -1.12 -17.06
N GLN A 84 17.87 -2.04 -17.09
CA GLN A 84 17.61 -2.89 -18.25
C GLN A 84 16.12 -2.94 -18.50
N ALA A 85 15.72 -3.06 -19.78
CA ALA A 85 14.36 -3.47 -20.09
C ALA A 85 14.11 -4.79 -19.35
N LEU A 86 13.10 -4.82 -18.47
CA LEU A 86 12.73 -5.99 -17.69
C LEU A 86 12.59 -7.17 -18.63
N THR A 87 13.54 -8.10 -18.59
CA THR A 87 13.46 -9.31 -19.40
C THR A 87 12.56 -10.27 -18.66
N ILE A 88 11.28 -10.23 -18.99
CA ILE A 88 10.26 -11.06 -18.37
C ILE A 88 10.39 -12.47 -18.93
N THR A 89 11.28 -13.24 -18.31
CA THR A 89 11.34 -14.69 -18.51
C THR A 89 10.26 -15.28 -17.63
N SER A 90 9.04 -15.41 -18.18
CA SER A 90 7.97 -16.07 -17.48
C SER A 90 8.37 -17.52 -17.18
N LYS A 91 8.70 -17.82 -15.92
CA LYS A 91 8.41 -19.16 -15.41
C LYS A 91 6.92 -19.16 -15.16
N ALA A 92 6.15 -19.48 -16.19
CA ALA A 92 4.74 -19.75 -16.01
C ALA A 92 4.63 -20.98 -15.11
N THR A 93 4.54 -20.77 -13.80
CA THR A 93 4.08 -21.81 -12.89
C THR A 93 2.59 -21.96 -13.21
N TRP A 94 2.25 -23.02 -13.92
CA TRP A 94 0.88 -23.33 -14.29
C TRP A 94 0.11 -23.63 -13.01
N PHE A 95 -0.55 -22.61 -12.48
CA PHE A 95 -1.69 -22.81 -11.64
C PHE A 95 -2.92 -22.82 -12.55
N GLU A 96 -3.68 -23.92 -12.48
CA GLU A 96 -5.09 -23.91 -12.87
C GLU A 96 -5.91 -23.79 -11.58
N PRO A 97 -6.11 -22.57 -11.01
CA PRO A 97 -7.13 -22.41 -9.99
C PRO A 97 -8.49 -22.81 -10.59
N GLU A 98 -9.47 -23.09 -9.74
CA GLU A 98 -10.87 -23.15 -10.17
C GLU A 98 -11.21 -21.84 -10.90
N TRP A 99 -11.22 -21.86 -12.24
CA TRP A 99 -11.18 -20.65 -13.07
C TRP A 99 -12.39 -19.75 -12.90
N SER A 100 -13.53 -20.29 -12.43
CA SER A 100 -14.69 -19.50 -12.01
C SER A 100 -14.31 -18.44 -10.96
N ALA A 101 -13.34 -18.73 -10.10
CA ALA A 101 -12.88 -17.82 -9.06
C ALA A 101 -11.97 -16.69 -9.58
N LEU A 102 -11.31 -16.84 -10.75
CA LEU A 102 -10.45 -15.81 -11.34
C LEU A 102 -11.15 -14.90 -12.36
N GLN A 103 -12.43 -15.11 -12.64
CA GLN A 103 -13.20 -14.24 -13.54
C GLN A 103 -13.38 -12.82 -12.96
N GLY A 104 -13.28 -12.65 -11.64
CA GLY A 104 -13.38 -11.34 -10.98
C GLY A 104 -12.05 -10.61 -10.76
N ASP A 105 -12.14 -9.30 -10.56
CA ASP A 105 -10.99 -8.41 -10.29
C ASP A 105 -10.48 -8.47 -8.84
N HIS A 106 -10.82 -9.51 -8.08
CA HIS A 106 -10.78 -9.49 -6.61
C HIS A 106 -9.62 -10.29 -5.98
N TRP A 107 -8.55 -10.62 -6.71
CA TRP A 107 -7.39 -11.32 -6.13
C TRP A 107 -6.27 -10.38 -5.64
N GLU A 108 -5.42 -10.88 -4.74
CA GLU A 108 -4.26 -10.19 -4.18
C GLU A 108 -3.08 -11.17 -3.99
N VAL A 109 -1.84 -10.65 -4.04
CA VAL A 109 -0.65 -11.40 -3.66
C VAL A 109 -0.07 -10.80 -2.39
N VAL A 110 0.11 -11.63 -1.38
CA VAL A 110 0.54 -11.25 -0.03
C VAL A 110 1.95 -11.79 0.22
N ALA A 111 2.85 -10.90 0.63
CA ALA A 111 4.27 -11.19 0.88
C ALA A 111 4.99 -11.92 -0.28
N GLY A 112 4.51 -11.70 -1.51
CA GLY A 112 5.02 -12.33 -2.73
C GLY A 112 4.78 -13.84 -2.82
N LEU A 113 4.41 -14.52 -1.73
CA LEU A 113 4.29 -15.97 -1.67
C LEU A 113 2.85 -16.45 -1.83
N TRP A 114 1.88 -15.68 -1.34
CA TRP A 114 0.52 -16.15 -1.18
C TRP A 114 -0.43 -15.47 -2.15
N LEU A 115 -1.09 -16.23 -3.02
CA LEU A 115 -2.15 -15.73 -3.87
C LEU A 115 -3.51 -15.96 -3.21
N VAL A 116 -4.23 -14.89 -2.92
CA VAL A 116 -5.58 -14.93 -2.35
C VAL A 116 -6.61 -14.68 -3.45
N ILE A 117 -7.58 -15.59 -3.56
CA ILE A 117 -8.66 -15.54 -4.56
C ILE A 117 -10.01 -15.73 -3.85
N PRO A 118 -10.83 -14.68 -3.73
CA PRO A 118 -12.22 -14.84 -3.29
C PRO A 118 -13.05 -15.44 -4.43
N HIS A 119 -13.75 -16.53 -4.16
CA HIS A 119 -14.69 -17.11 -5.10
C HIS A 119 -15.98 -16.28 -5.07
N ILE A 120 -16.04 -15.22 -5.90
CA ILE A 120 -17.25 -14.38 -6.01
C ILE A 120 -18.44 -15.24 -6.46
N SER A 121 -19.59 -15.07 -5.81
CA SER A 121 -20.79 -15.93 -5.90
C SER A 121 -20.60 -17.37 -5.37
N GLY A 122 -19.40 -17.72 -4.91
CA GLY A 122 -19.11 -18.92 -4.13
C GLY A 122 -19.00 -18.60 -2.63
N PRO A 123 -18.86 -19.64 -1.77
CA PRO A 123 -18.73 -19.43 -0.33
C PRO A 123 -17.27 -19.23 0.12
N ASP A 124 -16.28 -19.56 -0.71
CA ASP A 124 -14.90 -19.72 -0.27
C ASP A 124 -13.99 -18.55 -0.63
N ILE A 125 -13.03 -18.26 0.26
CA ILE A 125 -11.81 -17.54 -0.09
C ILE A 125 -10.67 -18.56 -0.10
N LEU A 126 -10.04 -18.68 -1.26
CA LEU A 126 -8.95 -19.60 -1.51
C LEU A 126 -7.62 -18.86 -1.35
N CYS A 127 -6.61 -19.58 -0.87
CA CYS A 127 -5.24 -19.11 -0.80
C CYS A 127 -4.29 -20.17 -1.37
N TYR A 128 -3.36 -19.74 -2.22
CA TYR A 128 -2.38 -20.62 -2.86
C TYR A 128 -0.96 -20.21 -2.48
N ASP A 129 -0.16 -21.19 -2.08
CA ASP A 129 1.30 -21.04 -1.96
C ASP A 129 1.92 -21.09 -3.36
N LEU A 130 2.40 -19.95 -3.85
CA LEU A 130 2.96 -19.82 -5.19
C LEU A 130 4.28 -20.59 -5.40
N GLU A 131 4.97 -20.98 -4.32
CA GLU A 131 6.20 -21.79 -4.41
C GLU A 131 5.90 -23.28 -4.32
N ARG A 132 4.99 -23.69 -3.43
CA ARG A 132 4.72 -25.11 -3.15
C ARG A 132 3.56 -25.70 -3.93
N GLY A 133 2.70 -24.90 -4.55
CA GLY A 133 1.50 -25.45 -5.19
C GLY A 133 0.34 -25.71 -4.24
N LEU A 134 0.48 -25.39 -2.95
CA LEU A 134 -0.48 -25.80 -1.91
C LEU A 134 -1.70 -24.90 -1.91
N ARG A 135 -2.89 -25.51 -1.82
CA ARG A 135 -4.19 -24.82 -1.72
C ARG A 135 -4.69 -24.86 -0.28
N HIS A 136 -5.16 -23.71 0.19
CA HIS A 136 -5.81 -23.53 1.48
C HIS A 136 -7.18 -22.85 1.27
N ILE A 137 -8.17 -23.22 2.07
CA ILE A 137 -9.40 -22.43 2.23
C ILE A 137 -9.20 -21.60 3.49
N ILE A 138 -9.10 -20.28 3.35
CA ILE A 138 -8.83 -19.37 4.48
C ILE A 138 -10.12 -18.86 5.11
N TYR A 139 -11.23 -18.94 4.38
CA TYR A 139 -12.54 -18.50 4.84
C TYR A 139 -13.65 -19.21 4.06
N HIS A 140 -14.74 -19.56 4.76
CA HIS A 140 -15.96 -20.14 4.20
C HIS A 140 -17.18 -19.38 4.73
N ALA A 141 -18.05 -18.91 3.83
CA ALA A 141 -19.27 -18.21 4.15
C ALA A 141 -20.43 -19.20 4.34
N ASP A 142 -20.68 -19.59 5.60
CA ASP A 142 -21.72 -20.57 5.95
C ASP A 142 -23.11 -20.14 5.47
N GLY A 143 -23.69 -20.88 4.52
CA GLY A 143 -25.03 -20.61 3.97
C GLY A 143 -25.14 -19.32 3.14
N ALA A 144 -24.02 -18.68 2.84
CA ALA A 144 -23.96 -17.43 2.10
C ALA A 144 -23.02 -17.53 0.90
N GLN A 145 -23.03 -16.50 0.07
CA GLN A 145 -22.07 -16.33 -1.02
C GLN A 145 -21.34 -15.00 -0.85
N ILE A 146 -20.10 -14.98 -1.29
CA ILE A 146 -19.27 -13.79 -1.30
C ILE A 146 -19.73 -12.91 -2.46
N LEU A 147 -20.21 -11.71 -2.13
CA LEU A 147 -20.65 -10.70 -3.09
C LEU A 147 -19.53 -9.72 -3.44
N SER A 148 -18.68 -9.39 -2.46
CA SER A 148 -17.59 -8.44 -2.64
C SER A 148 -16.43 -8.77 -1.70
N PHE A 149 -15.23 -8.47 -2.16
CA PHE A 149 -13.99 -8.64 -1.42
C PHE A 149 -13.07 -7.45 -1.67
N LYS A 150 -12.60 -6.85 -0.58
CA LYS A 150 -11.57 -5.80 -0.57
C LYS A 150 -10.56 -6.14 0.49
N SER A 151 -9.28 -5.94 0.18
CA SER A 151 -8.20 -6.32 1.06
C SER A 151 -7.06 -5.32 0.99
N THR A 152 -6.26 -5.33 2.04
CA THR A 152 -5.03 -4.57 2.19
C THR A 152 -4.10 -5.36 3.09
N THR A 153 -2.82 -5.05 3.05
CA THR A 153 -1.81 -5.72 3.86
C THR A 153 -1.18 -4.75 4.84
N SER A 154 -0.81 -5.27 6.00
CA SER A 154 -0.05 -4.59 7.03
C SER A 154 1.07 -5.52 7.51
N GLU A 155 2.04 -4.93 8.18
CA GLU A 155 3.13 -5.70 8.78
C GLU A 155 2.88 -5.90 10.28
N ALA A 156 3.07 -7.13 10.73
CA ALA A 156 2.94 -7.51 12.11
C ALA A 156 4.17 -7.08 12.93
N ALA A 157 4.01 -7.03 14.25
CA ALA A 157 5.09 -6.62 15.16
C ALA A 157 6.30 -7.58 15.16
N ASP A 158 6.13 -8.79 14.67
CA ASP A 158 7.18 -9.81 14.49
C ASP A 158 7.83 -9.77 13.09
N GLY A 159 7.43 -8.84 12.23
CA GLY A 159 7.86 -8.76 10.82
C GLY A 159 7.08 -9.69 9.89
N GLY A 160 6.06 -10.40 10.40
CA GLY A 160 5.13 -11.18 9.57
C GLY A 160 4.21 -10.28 8.73
N CYS A 161 3.52 -10.87 7.76
CA CYS A 161 2.52 -10.15 6.96
C CYS A 161 1.11 -10.52 7.40
N ILE A 162 0.26 -9.52 7.58
CA ILE A 162 -1.16 -9.69 7.86
C ILE A 162 -1.96 -9.08 6.71
N MET A 163 -2.89 -9.85 6.16
CA MET A 163 -3.91 -9.31 5.27
C MET A 163 -5.17 -9.03 6.07
N HIS A 164 -5.65 -7.80 5.95
CA HIS A 164 -6.98 -7.43 6.40
C HIS A 164 -7.92 -7.45 5.21
N ALA A 165 -9.02 -8.17 5.32
CA ALA A 165 -10.00 -8.29 4.25
C ALA A 165 -11.40 -8.00 4.76
N ILE A 166 -12.19 -7.33 3.93
CA ILE A 166 -13.60 -7.12 4.18
C ILE A 166 -14.37 -7.89 3.14
N VAL A 167 -15.28 -8.71 3.64
CA VAL A 167 -16.11 -9.60 2.84
C VAL A 167 -17.54 -9.16 2.99
N MET A 168 -18.20 -8.90 1.86
CA MET A 168 -19.65 -8.75 1.82
C MET A 168 -20.25 -10.12 1.48
N GLU A 169 -21.14 -10.60 2.34
CA GLU A 169 -21.82 -11.87 2.19
C GLU A 169 -23.31 -11.65 1.96
N GLY A 170 -23.90 -12.40 1.03
CA GLY A 170 -25.34 -12.44 0.82
C GLY A 170 -25.86 -13.85 0.98
N ALA A 171 -26.98 -14.02 1.70
CA ALA A 171 -27.67 -15.30 1.70
C ALA A 171 -28.31 -15.52 0.32
N ARG A 172 -28.22 -16.75 -0.22
CA ARG A 172 -28.68 -17.04 -1.60
C ARG A 172 -30.18 -16.78 -1.82
N SER A 173 -30.97 -16.80 -0.76
CA SER A 173 -32.43 -16.64 -0.77
C SER A 173 -32.92 -15.31 -0.20
N SER A 174 -32.03 -14.39 0.20
CA SER A 174 -32.39 -13.14 0.88
C SER A 174 -31.68 -11.94 0.26
N VAL A 175 -32.33 -10.78 0.34
CA VAL A 175 -31.73 -9.48 -0.03
C VAL A 175 -30.80 -8.97 1.08
N SER A 176 -30.81 -9.60 2.25
CA SER A 176 -29.93 -9.23 3.37
C SER A 176 -28.48 -9.59 3.08
N PHE A 177 -27.58 -8.62 3.23
CA PHE A 177 -26.14 -8.83 3.23
C PHE A 177 -25.55 -8.55 4.61
N SER A 178 -24.36 -9.09 4.87
CA SER A 178 -23.56 -8.78 6.04
C SER A 178 -22.13 -8.46 5.62
N HIS A 179 -21.48 -7.58 6.38
CA HIS A 179 -20.07 -7.27 6.20
C HIS A 179 -19.27 -7.97 7.29
N LYS A 180 -18.17 -8.64 6.91
CA LYS A 180 -17.23 -9.24 7.85
C LYS A 180 -15.83 -8.71 7.62
N LEU A 181 -15.16 -8.34 8.71
CA LEU A 181 -13.74 -8.06 8.74
C LEU A 181 -12.98 -9.34 9.11
N LEU A 182 -12.03 -9.73 8.26
CA LEU A 182 -11.11 -10.84 8.45
C LEU A 182 -9.70 -10.30 8.67
N SER A 183 -8.95 -10.92 9.58
CA SER A 183 -7.50 -10.74 9.73
C SER A 183 -6.81 -12.07 9.54
N ILE A 184 -5.95 -12.15 8.53
CA ILE A 184 -5.29 -13.38 8.13
C ILE A 184 -3.78 -13.17 8.21
N ARG A 185 -3.12 -13.91 9.08
CA ARG A 185 -1.66 -13.88 9.24
C ARG A 185 -1.02 -14.92 8.32
N PHE A 186 0.05 -14.55 7.64
CA PHE A 186 0.79 -15.42 6.75
C PHE A 186 2.13 -15.80 7.38
N SER A 187 2.41 -17.11 7.41
CA SER A 187 3.63 -17.69 7.98
C SER A 187 4.19 -18.78 7.05
N SER A 188 5.34 -19.37 7.42
CA SER A 188 5.91 -20.53 6.71
C SER A 188 5.02 -21.77 6.73
N ASP A 189 4.12 -21.87 7.71
CA ASP A 189 3.24 -23.01 7.92
C ASP A 189 1.92 -22.87 7.17
N GLY A 190 1.65 -21.68 6.64
CA GLY A 190 0.43 -21.36 5.90
C GLY A 190 -0.26 -20.08 6.37
N PRO A 191 -1.37 -19.75 5.72
CA PRO A 191 -2.28 -18.69 6.15
C PRO A 191 -3.10 -19.15 7.38
N LEU A 192 -3.22 -18.27 8.38
CA LEU A 192 -4.01 -18.47 9.58
C LEU A 192 -5.03 -17.34 9.73
N LEU A 193 -6.33 -17.67 9.75
CA LEU A 193 -7.38 -16.73 10.08
C LEU A 193 -7.34 -16.43 11.59
N GLU A 194 -6.84 -15.26 11.97
CA GLU A 194 -6.69 -14.86 13.37
C GLU A 194 -8.01 -14.45 14.00
N PHE A 195 -8.83 -13.73 13.24
CA PHE A 195 -10.18 -13.38 13.67
C PHE A 195 -11.10 -13.08 12.49
N SER A 196 -12.39 -13.21 12.77
CA SER A 196 -13.51 -12.76 11.96
C SER A 196 -14.45 -11.93 12.83
N MET A 197 -14.85 -10.76 12.36
CA MET A 197 -15.74 -9.85 13.07
C MET A 197 -16.86 -9.41 12.13
N VAL A 198 -18.12 -9.57 12.56
CA VAL A 198 -19.27 -9.01 11.85
C VAL A 198 -19.32 -7.51 12.09
N ILE A 199 -19.40 -6.73 11.01
CA ILE A 199 -19.54 -5.28 11.07
C ILE A 199 -21.04 -4.96 11.06
N PRO A 200 -21.53 -4.16 12.03
CA PRO A 200 -22.94 -3.81 12.08
C PRO A 200 -23.38 -3.06 10.82
N GLY A 201 -24.53 -3.44 10.25
CA GLY A 201 -25.00 -2.98 8.94
C GLY A 201 -25.41 -1.50 8.90
N ASP A 202 -25.65 -0.87 10.06
CA ASP A 202 -25.90 0.56 10.19
C ASP A 202 -24.63 1.41 9.99
N VAL A 203 -23.46 0.78 9.91
CA VAL A 203 -22.17 1.48 9.96
C VAL A 203 -21.42 1.43 8.63
N ILE A 204 -21.77 0.53 7.71
CA ILE A 204 -21.18 0.45 6.36
C ILE A 204 -22.28 0.19 5.33
N GLY A 205 -22.36 1.05 4.32
CA GLY A 205 -23.28 0.91 3.21
C GLY A 205 -22.87 -0.17 2.21
N MET A 206 -23.61 -0.28 1.11
CA MET A 206 -23.33 -1.27 0.06
C MET A 206 -22.10 -0.93 -0.79
N GLY A 207 -21.60 0.30 -0.71
CA GLY A 207 -20.62 0.87 -1.64
C GLY A 207 -19.18 0.85 -1.16
N MET A 208 -18.70 -0.25 -0.58
CA MET A 208 -17.30 -0.30 -0.11
C MET A 208 -16.30 -0.01 -1.23
N SER A 209 -15.61 1.12 -1.15
CA SER A 209 -14.63 1.55 -2.16
C SER A 209 -13.20 1.37 -1.70
N GLN A 210 -12.91 1.66 -0.43
CA GLN A 210 -11.54 1.81 0.03
C GLN A 210 -11.28 1.10 1.35
N LEU A 211 -10.10 0.49 1.41
CA LEU A 211 -9.48 -0.04 2.62
C LEU A 211 -8.06 0.51 2.73
N SER A 212 -7.68 0.96 3.92
CA SER A 212 -6.32 1.41 4.23
C SER A 212 -5.90 0.87 5.58
N ALA A 213 -4.81 0.12 5.64
CA ALA A 213 -4.24 -0.35 6.89
C ALA A 213 -3.00 0.47 7.28
N GLY A 214 -2.95 0.86 8.54
CA GLY A 214 -1.72 1.25 9.24
C GLY A 214 -1.31 0.14 10.21
N LYS A 215 -0.27 0.38 11.02
CA LYS A 215 0.22 -0.62 11.99
C LYS A 215 -0.80 -1.04 13.06
N ARG A 216 -1.75 -0.16 13.38
CA ARG A 216 -2.75 -0.38 14.45
C ARG A 216 -4.19 -0.21 13.99
N LEU A 217 -4.47 0.73 13.08
CA LEU A 217 -5.83 0.99 12.62
C LEU A 217 -6.03 0.51 11.18
N LEU A 218 -7.20 -0.05 10.95
CA LEU A 218 -7.74 -0.35 9.64
C LEU A 218 -8.88 0.64 9.34
N CYS A 219 -8.75 1.42 8.29
CA CYS A 219 -9.71 2.44 7.90
C CYS A 219 -10.50 2.02 6.66
N MET A 220 -11.79 2.30 6.68
CA MET A 220 -12.76 1.85 5.69
C MET A 220 -13.64 3.03 5.28
N SER A 221 -13.90 3.17 3.98
CA SER A 221 -14.85 4.17 3.47
C SER A 221 -15.76 3.62 2.38
N ASP A 222 -16.95 4.22 2.34
CA ASP A 222 -17.96 4.04 1.30
C ASP A 222 -18.05 5.30 0.42
N HIS A 223 -17.64 5.17 -0.84
CA HIS A 223 -17.70 6.24 -1.84
C HIS A 223 -19.12 6.63 -2.26
N LEU A 224 -20.10 5.72 -2.17
CA LEU A 224 -21.46 5.97 -2.64
C LEU A 224 -22.20 6.87 -1.65
N THR A 225 -21.96 6.67 -0.36
CA THR A 225 -22.67 7.40 0.69
C THR A 225 -21.87 8.57 1.24
N GLY A 226 -20.53 8.58 1.08
CA GLY A 226 -19.63 9.64 1.54
C GLY A 226 -19.62 9.89 3.05
N THR A 227 -20.43 9.15 3.81
CA THR A 227 -20.85 9.45 5.20
C THR A 227 -20.46 8.35 6.17
N LEU A 228 -20.20 7.13 5.67
CA LEU A 228 -19.91 5.96 6.49
C LEU A 228 -18.43 5.63 6.43
N ASN A 229 -17.70 6.21 7.39
CA ASN A 229 -16.28 5.95 7.59
C ASN A 229 -16.08 5.27 8.93
N LEU A 230 -15.26 4.23 8.94
CA LEU A 230 -14.92 3.49 10.14
C LEU A 230 -13.42 3.29 10.24
N ALA A 231 -12.94 3.34 11.47
CA ALA A 231 -11.64 2.82 11.80
C ALA A 231 -11.79 1.67 12.79
N VAL A 232 -11.01 0.62 12.62
CA VAL A 232 -10.97 -0.53 13.52
C VAL A 232 -9.57 -0.62 14.08
N ASP A 233 -9.44 -0.65 15.40
CA ASP A 233 -8.17 -1.03 16.01
C ASP A 233 -7.98 -2.54 15.86
N THR A 234 -6.98 -2.94 15.09
CA THR A 234 -6.75 -4.34 14.74
C THR A 234 -6.34 -5.19 15.96
N ARG A 235 -5.86 -4.57 17.03
CA ARG A 235 -5.47 -5.24 18.28
C ARG A 235 -6.63 -5.33 19.25
N THR A 236 -7.29 -4.22 19.52
CA THR A 236 -8.37 -4.15 20.53
C THR A 236 -9.75 -4.47 19.97
N ARG A 237 -9.88 -4.50 18.63
CA ARG A 237 -11.13 -4.73 17.88
C ARG A 237 -12.21 -3.67 18.15
N VAL A 238 -11.80 -2.53 18.69
CA VAL A 238 -12.70 -1.40 18.92
C VAL A 238 -12.97 -0.70 17.60
N LEU A 239 -14.25 -0.49 17.31
CA LEU A 239 -14.74 0.30 16.18
C LEU A 239 -14.79 1.77 16.57
N TYR A 240 -14.21 2.63 15.74
CA TYR A 240 -14.24 4.07 15.90
C TYR A 240 -15.03 4.71 14.76
N ARG A 241 -15.86 5.69 15.11
CA ARG A 241 -16.60 6.51 14.15
C ARG A 241 -15.81 7.77 13.81
N PHE A 242 -15.85 8.19 12.56
CA PHE A 242 -15.34 9.52 12.21
C PHE A 242 -16.38 10.57 12.61
N PRO A 243 -15.95 11.74 13.13
CA PRO A 243 -16.86 12.86 13.30
C PRO A 243 -17.30 13.40 11.94
N LEU A 244 -18.39 14.17 11.93
CA LEU A 244 -18.79 14.92 10.74
C LEU A 244 -17.72 15.96 10.40
N PRO A 245 -17.43 16.23 9.11
CA PRO A 245 -16.41 17.21 8.72
C PRO A 245 -16.73 18.62 9.25
N SER A 246 -15.82 19.21 10.02
CA SER A 246 -15.97 20.57 10.58
C SER A 246 -16.04 21.67 9.53
N SER A 247 -15.39 21.46 8.38
CA SER A 247 -15.36 22.41 7.25
C SER A 247 -16.67 22.55 6.49
N ILE A 248 -17.73 21.80 6.85
CA ILE A 248 -19.12 22.11 6.46
C ILE A 248 -19.63 23.37 7.21
N ILE A 249 -18.83 23.93 8.12
CA ILE A 249 -19.16 25.07 8.98
C ILE A 249 -18.17 26.23 8.75
N ASP A 250 -17.79 26.54 7.50
CA ASP A 250 -17.21 27.85 7.19
C ASP A 250 -18.34 28.81 6.76
N PRO A 251 -18.74 29.78 7.60
CA PRO A 251 -19.81 30.73 7.29
C PRO A 251 -19.48 31.67 6.11
N LYS A 252 -18.24 31.68 5.61
CA LYS A 252 -17.85 32.46 4.42
C LYS A 252 -18.17 31.76 3.10
N PHE A 253 -18.40 30.45 3.12
CA PHE A 253 -18.95 29.74 1.97
C PHE A 253 -20.48 29.87 2.03
N ASP A 254 -21.05 30.46 0.98
CA ASP A 254 -22.46 30.83 0.90
C ASP A 254 -23.38 29.68 1.37
N VAL A 255 -24.07 29.90 2.49
CA VAL A 255 -24.88 28.93 3.25
C VAL A 255 -26.06 28.40 2.41
N THR A 256 -26.28 28.97 1.23
CA THR A 256 -27.38 28.62 0.32
C THR A 256 -27.13 27.36 -0.51
N CYS A 257 -25.90 26.85 -0.57
CA CYS A 257 -25.59 25.60 -1.26
C CYS A 257 -25.10 24.57 -0.24
N ALA A 258 -25.91 23.56 0.07
CA ALA A 258 -25.46 22.42 0.86
C ALA A 258 -24.28 21.78 0.12
N GLN A 259 -23.06 22.12 0.53
CA GLN A 259 -21.85 21.56 -0.06
C GLN A 259 -21.75 20.10 0.37
N GLU A 260 -22.24 19.26 -0.51
CA GLU A 260 -22.14 17.84 -0.39
C GLU A 260 -20.66 17.49 -0.62
N THR A 261 -19.97 17.12 0.46
CA THR A 261 -18.54 16.75 0.42
C THR A 261 -18.44 15.24 0.40
N TYR A 262 -17.58 14.71 -0.47
CA TYR A 262 -17.33 13.28 -0.50
C TYR A 262 -15.91 12.99 -0.06
N LEU A 263 -15.78 12.06 0.87
CA LEU A 263 -14.50 11.49 1.22
C LEU A 263 -13.95 10.73 0.01
N LYS A 264 -12.85 11.23 -0.56
CA LYS A 264 -12.15 10.54 -1.64
C LYS A 264 -11.21 9.48 -1.09
N ARG A 265 -10.38 9.81 -0.09
CA ARG A 265 -9.29 8.91 0.35
C ARG A 265 -9.03 8.92 1.84
N LEU A 266 -8.72 7.73 2.38
CA LEU A 266 -8.17 7.51 3.72
C LEU A 266 -6.72 7.02 3.65
N ILE A 267 -5.89 7.48 4.59
CA ILE A 267 -4.57 6.94 4.88
C ILE A 267 -4.45 6.70 6.38
N ALA A 268 -4.33 5.44 6.78
CA ALA A 268 -3.99 5.09 8.16
C ALA A 268 -2.47 5.09 8.33
N THR A 269 -1.98 5.77 9.38
CA THR A 269 -0.55 5.83 9.76
C THR A 269 -0.37 5.34 11.20
N GLU A 270 0.87 5.35 11.69
CA GLU A 270 1.19 4.97 13.07
C GLU A 270 0.67 5.97 14.12
N THR A 271 0.46 7.24 13.75
CA THR A 271 0.05 8.29 14.69
C THR A 271 -1.29 8.95 14.35
N HIS A 272 -1.71 8.92 13.09
CA HIS A 272 -2.91 9.60 12.63
C HIS A 272 -3.68 8.81 11.56
N ILE A 273 -4.93 9.19 11.34
CA ILE A 273 -5.65 8.88 10.11
C ILE A 273 -5.82 10.17 9.33
N LEU A 274 -5.38 10.19 8.07
CA LEU A 274 -5.66 11.29 7.15
C LEU A 274 -6.91 10.96 6.35
N ALA A 275 -7.91 11.84 6.40
CA ALA A 275 -9.11 11.81 5.59
C ALA A 275 -9.09 12.97 4.60
N MET A 276 -9.28 12.66 3.32
CA MET A 276 -9.18 13.60 2.21
C MET A 276 -10.51 13.72 1.50
N PHE A 277 -11.11 14.90 1.56
CA PHE A 277 -12.43 15.20 1.03
C PHE A 277 -12.34 16.07 -0.23
N THR A 278 -13.29 15.90 -1.14
CA THR A 278 -13.49 16.80 -2.28
C THR A 278 -14.95 17.30 -2.29
N PRO A 279 -15.18 18.62 -2.38
CA PRO A 279 -16.51 19.19 -2.49
C PRO A 279 -17.11 18.92 -3.89
N LEU A 280 -18.37 18.50 -3.95
CA LEU A 280 -19.08 18.24 -5.20
C LEU A 280 -19.33 19.48 -6.05
N THR A 281 -19.68 20.58 -5.39
CA THR A 281 -20.15 21.81 -6.04
C THR A 281 -19.08 22.48 -6.91
N MET A 282 -17.81 22.09 -6.78
CA MET A 282 -16.70 22.65 -7.56
C MET A 282 -16.26 21.80 -8.76
N VAL A 283 -16.89 20.66 -9.06
CA VAL A 283 -16.58 19.91 -10.30
C VAL A 283 -16.89 20.75 -11.55
N SER A 284 -17.77 21.75 -11.45
CA SER A 284 -18.13 22.69 -12.52
C SER A 284 -17.36 24.01 -12.52
N GLN A 285 -16.61 24.33 -11.46
CA GLN A 285 -15.84 25.58 -11.32
C GLN A 285 -14.40 25.24 -10.96
N LEU A 286 -13.67 24.73 -11.95
CA LEU A 286 -12.22 24.80 -11.94
C LEU A 286 -11.86 26.30 -11.81
N ASP A 287 -11.17 26.69 -10.73
CA ASP A 287 -10.52 28.02 -10.65
C ASP A 287 -9.72 28.24 -11.95
N GLU A 288 -9.43 29.48 -12.37
CA GLU A 288 -8.74 29.77 -13.65
C GLU A 288 -7.40 29.00 -13.85
N GLY A 289 -6.86 28.38 -12.80
CA GLY A 289 -5.72 27.46 -12.82
C GLY A 289 -6.02 25.95 -12.82
N GLY A 290 -7.28 25.52 -12.88
CA GLY A 290 -7.67 24.10 -13.01
C GLY A 290 -7.52 23.25 -11.74
N ASN A 291 -7.48 23.84 -10.55
CA ASN A 291 -7.19 23.09 -9.31
C ASN A 291 -8.46 22.86 -8.47
N CYS A 292 -8.76 21.60 -8.16
CA CYS A 292 -9.79 21.25 -7.18
C CYS A 292 -9.30 21.56 -5.75
N ARG A 293 -10.10 22.29 -4.99
CA ARG A 293 -9.86 22.47 -3.54
C ARG A 293 -10.31 21.21 -2.81
N ALA A 294 -9.35 20.50 -2.22
CA ALA A 294 -9.61 19.36 -1.35
C ALA A 294 -9.36 19.75 0.11
N ILE A 295 -10.00 19.04 1.03
CA ILE A 295 -9.88 19.25 2.47
C ILE A 295 -9.17 18.03 3.06
N ILE A 296 -8.17 18.25 3.89
CA ILE A 296 -7.47 17.20 4.63
C ILE A 296 -7.81 17.37 6.11
N GLN A 297 -8.24 16.28 6.72
CA GLN A 297 -8.45 16.18 8.16
C GLN A 297 -7.52 15.10 8.72
N ALA A 298 -6.92 15.36 9.87
CA ALA A 298 -6.10 14.40 10.60
C ALA A 298 -6.73 14.07 11.95
N PHE A 299 -6.91 12.78 12.20
CA PHE A 299 -7.44 12.24 13.45
C PHE A 299 -6.34 11.53 14.20
N ALA A 300 -6.07 11.92 15.44
CA ALA A 300 -5.06 11.24 16.25
C ALA A 300 -5.53 9.84 16.64
N LEU A 301 -4.58 8.91 16.80
CA LEU A 301 -4.93 7.58 17.28
C LEU A 301 -5.36 7.64 18.76
N PRO A 302 -6.48 6.98 19.12
CA PRO A 302 -6.93 6.91 20.50
C PRO A 302 -5.96 6.12 21.37
N LEU A 303 -5.77 6.54 22.62
CA LEU A 303 -4.97 5.79 23.59
C LEU A 303 -5.55 4.39 23.78
N ALA A 304 -4.70 3.38 23.89
CA ALA A 304 -5.13 1.99 24.06
C ALA A 304 -5.90 1.82 25.38
N GLY A 305 -6.95 1.00 25.39
CA GLY A 305 -7.66 0.60 26.61
C GLY A 305 -8.97 1.36 26.92
N ILE A 306 -9.51 2.14 25.98
CA ILE A 306 -10.84 2.74 26.16
C ILE A 306 -11.91 1.66 26.03
N THR A 307 -12.48 1.23 27.16
CA THR A 307 -13.67 0.37 27.19
C THR A 307 -14.92 1.26 27.24
N SER A 308 -15.56 1.47 26.09
CA SER A 308 -16.87 2.15 26.00
C SER A 308 -17.92 1.19 25.48
N ALA A 309 -19.15 1.30 25.98
CA ALA A 309 -20.30 0.52 25.51
C ALA A 309 -20.78 0.94 24.11
N SER A 310 -20.43 2.15 23.67
CA SER A 310 -20.69 2.68 22.32
C SER A 310 -19.39 2.90 21.54
N PRO A 311 -19.41 2.77 20.19
CA PRO A 311 -18.24 3.04 19.35
C PRO A 311 -17.73 4.47 19.60
N PRO A 312 -16.51 4.66 20.14
CA PRO A 312 -15.95 5.99 20.37
C PRO A 312 -15.76 6.75 19.05
N THR A 313 -15.89 8.08 19.10
CA THR A 313 -15.62 8.95 17.95
C THR A 313 -14.14 9.34 17.93
N LEU A 314 -13.53 9.33 16.75
CA LEU A 314 -12.16 9.83 16.54
C LEU A 314 -12.09 11.34 16.82
N GLU A 315 -11.01 11.77 17.46
CA GLU A 315 -10.76 13.18 17.74
C GLU A 315 -10.08 13.85 16.53
N LEU A 316 -10.74 14.86 15.97
CA LEU A 316 -10.13 15.71 14.95
C LEU A 316 -9.05 16.56 15.61
N THR A 317 -7.83 16.45 15.12
CA THR A 317 -6.68 17.19 15.68
C THR A 317 -6.13 18.23 14.73
N HIS A 318 -6.23 18.01 13.41
CA HIS A 318 -5.77 18.96 12.42
C HIS A 318 -6.74 19.03 11.24
N GLU A 319 -6.87 20.20 10.64
CA GLU A 319 -7.62 20.41 9.41
C GLU A 319 -6.86 21.41 8.53
N GLY A 320 -6.95 21.23 7.22
CA GLY A 320 -6.41 22.19 6.27
C GLY A 320 -6.96 22.00 4.86
N HIS A 321 -6.80 23.04 4.06
CA HIS A 321 -7.17 23.02 2.64
C HIS A 321 -5.95 22.75 1.77
N CYS A 322 -6.14 22.01 0.69
CA CYS A 322 -5.11 21.74 -0.29
C CYS A 322 -5.64 21.80 -1.72
N TYR A 323 -4.75 22.08 -2.66
CA TYR A 323 -5.05 22.08 -4.09
C TYR A 323 -4.47 20.80 -4.69
N LEU A 324 -5.17 19.70 -4.48
CA LEU A 324 -4.76 18.38 -4.94
C LEU A 324 -5.89 17.69 -5.66
N ASP A 325 -5.57 17.12 -6.82
CA ASP A 325 -6.45 16.16 -7.47
C ASP A 325 -6.22 14.77 -6.85
N ILE A 326 -7.04 14.46 -5.84
CA ILE A 326 -6.87 13.29 -4.99
C ILE A 326 -7.66 12.12 -5.59
N GLU A 327 -7.25 11.62 -6.76
CA GLU A 327 -7.87 10.41 -7.31
C GLU A 327 -7.24 9.15 -6.75
N ARG A 328 -5.92 9.07 -6.61
CA ARG A 328 -5.24 7.85 -6.15
C ARG A 328 -4.11 8.24 -5.24
N VAL A 329 -4.18 7.77 -4.00
CA VAL A 329 -3.22 8.07 -2.95
C VAL A 329 -2.70 6.78 -2.37
N SER A 330 -1.41 6.74 -2.09
CA SER A 330 -0.79 5.60 -1.45
C SER A 330 0.35 6.07 -0.55
N LEU A 331 0.42 5.53 0.67
CA LEU A 331 1.41 5.94 1.67
C LEU A 331 2.82 5.64 1.16
N LEU A 332 3.70 6.65 1.18
CA LEU A 332 5.13 6.50 0.86
C LEU A 332 5.94 6.31 2.12
N CYS A 333 5.77 7.22 3.08
CA CYS A 333 6.45 7.20 4.36
C CYS A 333 5.41 7.40 5.45
N ASP A 334 5.45 6.53 6.44
CA ASP A 334 4.59 6.58 7.62
C ASP A 334 4.89 7.86 8.44
N SER A 335 4.16 8.06 9.53
CA SER A 335 4.33 9.24 10.36
C SER A 335 5.68 9.29 11.06
N MET A 336 6.46 10.34 10.79
CA MET A 336 7.71 10.66 11.47
C MET A 336 7.51 11.89 12.34
N THR A 337 7.67 11.76 13.66
CA THR A 337 7.51 12.87 14.60
C THR A 337 8.87 13.43 15.03
N SER A 338 9.04 14.75 14.87
CA SER A 338 10.23 15.45 15.33
C SER A 338 10.21 15.55 16.86
N ALA A 339 11.22 14.99 17.52
CA ALA A 339 11.37 15.09 18.98
C ALA A 339 11.58 16.55 19.45
N VAL A 340 12.06 17.43 18.58
CA VAL A 340 12.35 18.83 18.91
C VAL A 340 11.12 19.72 18.73
N THR A 341 10.40 19.58 17.62
CA THR A 341 9.28 20.48 17.26
C THR A 341 7.91 19.89 17.55
N GLY A 342 7.81 18.59 17.83
CA GLY A 342 6.54 17.86 17.94
C GLY A 342 5.77 17.72 16.62
N GLN A 343 6.33 18.23 15.51
CA GLN A 343 5.69 18.14 14.20
C GLN A 343 5.73 16.70 13.69
N THR A 344 4.63 16.26 13.11
CA THR A 344 4.53 14.93 12.49
C THR A 344 4.46 15.07 10.98
N GLN A 345 5.36 14.40 10.28
CA GLN A 345 5.41 14.39 8.82
C GLN A 345 4.93 13.06 8.26
N ILE A 346 4.08 13.11 7.25
CA ILE A 346 3.57 11.95 6.52
C ILE A 346 3.81 12.21 5.04
N LYS A 347 4.30 11.21 4.30
CA LYS A 347 4.49 11.35 2.85
C LYS A 347 3.64 10.35 2.09
N PHE A 348 3.00 10.79 1.01
CA PHE A 348 2.21 9.92 0.14
C PHE A 348 2.41 10.24 -1.34
N LEU A 349 2.17 9.24 -2.18
CA LEU A 349 2.26 9.32 -3.63
C LEU A 349 0.88 9.59 -4.20
N THR A 350 0.81 10.50 -5.16
CA THR A 350 -0.35 10.64 -6.06
C THR A 350 0.10 10.60 -7.51
N HIS A 351 -0.88 10.48 -8.41
CA HIS A 351 -0.68 10.76 -9.81
C HIS A 351 -1.83 11.54 -10.40
N CYS A 352 -1.52 12.37 -11.40
CA CYS A 352 -2.47 13.11 -12.19
C CYS A 352 -2.32 12.68 -13.65
N MET A 353 -3.45 12.38 -14.28
CA MET A 353 -3.53 12.00 -15.69
C MET A 353 -3.93 13.22 -16.52
N ARG A 354 -3.07 13.69 -17.43
CA ARG A 354 -3.39 14.80 -18.34
C ARG A 354 -2.83 14.53 -19.73
N LEU A 355 -3.69 14.65 -20.75
CA LEU A 355 -3.28 14.81 -22.17
C LEU A 355 -2.12 13.88 -22.60
N ASN A 356 -2.31 12.57 -22.44
CA ASN A 356 -1.32 11.53 -22.80
C ASN A 356 -0.03 11.53 -21.96
N LEU A 357 -0.10 12.05 -20.74
CA LEU A 357 1.00 12.00 -19.78
C LEU A 357 0.44 11.74 -18.39
N THR A 358 1.03 10.78 -17.69
CA THR A 358 0.76 10.55 -16.27
C THR A 358 1.92 11.10 -15.45
N LYS A 359 1.65 12.10 -14.62
CA LYS A 359 2.64 12.70 -13.71
C LYS A 359 2.49 12.15 -12.31
N TYR A 360 3.60 11.86 -11.66
CA TYR A 360 3.64 11.32 -10.31
C TYR A 360 4.21 12.35 -9.34
N PHE A 361 3.55 12.51 -8.19
CA PHE A 361 3.90 13.52 -7.20
C PHE A 361 4.04 12.90 -5.82
N ALA A 362 5.10 13.23 -5.11
CA ALA A 362 5.19 13.03 -3.67
C ALA A 362 4.58 14.25 -2.97
N HIS A 363 3.74 14.00 -1.99
CA HIS A 363 3.22 15.01 -1.10
C HIS A 363 3.77 14.80 0.29
N ARG A 364 4.16 15.88 0.94
CA ARG A 364 4.55 15.90 2.36
C ARG A 364 3.52 16.68 3.13
N VAL A 365 2.81 15.98 4.01
CA VAL A 365 1.91 16.58 4.98
C VAL A 365 2.65 16.76 6.30
N THR A 366 2.73 18.00 6.76
CA THR A 366 3.28 18.35 8.08
C THR A 366 2.14 18.77 9.00
N LEU A 367 1.91 17.96 10.03
CA LEU A 367 0.98 18.22 11.11
C LEU A 367 1.72 18.97 12.21
N SER A 368 1.36 20.25 12.41
CA SER A 368 1.98 21.09 13.44
C SER A 368 1.10 21.15 14.68
N PRO A 369 1.68 21.01 15.89
CA PRO A 369 0.93 21.12 17.13
C PRO A 369 0.09 22.40 17.19
N PRO A 370 -1.08 22.37 17.86
CA PRO A 370 -1.94 23.54 17.99
C PRO A 370 -1.20 24.69 18.68
N PRO A 371 -1.28 25.93 18.15
CA PRO A 371 -0.82 27.11 18.84
C PRO A 371 -1.52 27.28 20.21
N PRO A 372 -0.92 27.99 21.18
CA PRO A 372 -1.57 28.29 22.44
C PRO A 372 -2.95 28.94 22.22
N GLY A 373 -4.00 28.33 22.78
CA GLY A 373 -5.38 28.80 22.67
C GLY A 373 -6.18 28.25 21.47
N GLN A 374 -5.57 27.46 20.58
CA GLN A 374 -6.28 26.75 19.52
C GLN A 374 -6.50 25.28 19.88
N LYS A 375 -7.63 24.71 19.42
CA LYS A 375 -7.93 23.28 19.59
C LYS A 375 -7.34 22.42 18.47
N LEU A 376 -7.28 22.96 17.25
CA LEU A 376 -6.80 22.26 16.07
C LEU A 376 -5.38 22.74 15.72
N GLY A 377 -4.53 21.79 15.36
CA GLY A 377 -3.24 22.05 14.74
C GLY A 377 -3.38 22.38 13.25
N ASN A 378 -2.32 22.92 12.68
CA ASN A 378 -2.28 23.29 11.26
C ASN A 378 -1.76 22.14 10.40
N ILE A 379 -2.33 22.00 9.21
CA ILE A 379 -1.81 21.12 8.16
C ILE A 379 -1.07 21.95 7.11
N TYR A 380 0.20 21.63 6.89
CA TYR A 380 0.97 22.16 5.76
C TYR A 380 1.21 21.06 4.74
N LEU A 381 1.08 21.40 3.46
CA LEU A 381 1.30 20.49 2.36
C LEU A 381 2.38 21.04 1.44
N SER A 382 3.42 20.25 1.18
CA SER A 382 4.33 20.49 0.05
C SER A 382 4.20 19.39 -0.98
N THR A 383 4.44 19.73 -2.24
CA THR A 383 4.28 18.83 -3.39
C THR A 383 5.57 18.84 -4.22
N GLU A 384 6.05 17.65 -4.56
CA GLU A 384 7.27 17.44 -5.33
C GLU A 384 6.94 16.53 -6.53
N GLN A 385 7.21 17.00 -7.74
CA GLN A 385 7.04 16.15 -8.93
C GLN A 385 8.21 15.16 -8.99
N LEU A 386 7.91 13.87 -9.05
CA LEU A 386 8.91 12.81 -9.06
C LEU A 386 9.35 12.46 -10.48
N PHE A 387 8.40 12.00 -11.29
CA PHE A 387 8.63 11.58 -12.67
C PHE A 387 7.32 11.62 -13.47
N SER A 388 7.42 11.41 -14.78
CA SER A 388 6.26 11.28 -15.67
C SER A 388 6.42 10.06 -16.55
N VAL A 389 5.30 9.44 -16.91
CA VAL A 389 5.22 8.29 -17.83
C VAL A 389 4.31 8.69 -18.99
N PRO A 390 4.68 8.40 -20.25
CA PRO A 390 3.81 8.65 -21.39
C PRO A 390 2.50 7.86 -21.28
N GLY A 391 1.43 8.43 -21.83
CA GLY A 391 0.10 7.82 -21.84
C GLY A 391 -0.67 7.91 -20.52
N TYR A 392 -1.77 7.17 -20.47
CA TYR A 392 -2.65 7.03 -19.31
C TYR A 392 -2.27 5.76 -18.55
N ALA A 393 -1.46 5.89 -17.50
CA ALA A 393 -1.12 4.75 -16.67
C ALA A 393 -2.34 4.34 -15.85
N ASN A 394 -2.98 3.26 -16.26
CA ASN A 394 -4.26 2.84 -15.67
C ASN A 394 -4.06 2.14 -14.33
N THR A 395 -2.90 1.51 -14.12
CA THR A 395 -2.60 0.77 -12.88
C THR A 395 -1.22 1.13 -12.35
N MET A 396 -1.14 1.37 -11.05
CA MET A 396 0.13 1.48 -10.33
C MET A 396 0.11 0.51 -9.15
N LYS A 397 1.19 -0.24 -8.97
CA LYS A 397 1.43 -1.06 -7.78
C LYS A 397 2.84 -0.82 -7.29
N PHE A 398 3.00 -0.70 -5.99
CA PHE A 398 4.31 -0.48 -5.40
C PHE A 398 4.34 -0.98 -3.96
N THR A 399 5.56 -1.15 -3.48
CA THR A 399 5.88 -1.56 -2.13
C THR A 399 6.76 -0.48 -1.51
N THR A 400 6.51 -0.15 -0.25
CA THR A 400 7.23 0.88 0.50
C THR A 400 7.82 0.31 1.77
N SER A 401 9.05 0.68 2.04
CA SER A 401 9.60 0.64 3.40
C SER A 401 8.94 1.70 4.28
N PHE A 402 8.96 1.46 5.59
CA PHE A 402 8.53 2.43 6.59
C PHE A 402 9.23 3.80 6.46
N ASP A 403 10.51 3.79 6.09
CA ASP A 403 11.36 4.99 5.96
C ASP A 403 11.20 5.73 4.62
N GLY A 404 10.29 5.32 3.75
CA GLY A 404 9.99 6.04 2.51
C GLY A 404 10.72 5.56 1.26
N HIS A 405 11.51 4.48 1.34
CA HIS A 405 12.05 3.84 0.13
C HIS A 405 10.97 3.00 -0.55
N ALA A 406 10.62 3.35 -1.79
CA ALA A 406 9.61 2.66 -2.56
C ALA A 406 10.17 2.05 -3.85
N ARG A 407 9.56 0.96 -4.29
CA ARG A 407 9.73 0.39 -5.62
C ARG A 407 8.38 0.02 -6.16
N GLY A 408 8.15 0.26 -7.44
CA GLY A 408 6.85 0.02 -8.04
C GLY A 408 6.90 -0.18 -9.54
N ILE A 409 5.70 -0.39 -10.08
CA ILE A 409 5.41 -0.54 -11.49
C ILE A 409 4.21 0.34 -11.82
N CYS A 410 4.34 1.10 -12.89
CA CYS A 410 3.23 1.74 -13.58
C CYS A 410 2.92 0.95 -14.85
N VAL A 411 1.65 0.70 -15.12
CA VAL A 411 1.20 -0.04 -16.30
C VAL A 411 0.35 0.85 -17.18
N LEU A 412 0.78 0.97 -18.43
CA LEU A 412 0.07 1.61 -19.51
C LEU A 412 -0.53 0.52 -20.39
N HIS A 413 -1.82 0.62 -20.70
CA HIS A 413 -2.45 -0.26 -21.68
C HIS A 413 -2.99 0.57 -22.83
N ASN A 414 -2.66 0.17 -24.05
CA ASN A 414 -3.11 0.76 -25.29
C ASN A 414 -3.62 -0.37 -26.20
N GLU A 415 -4.85 -0.24 -26.68
CA GLU A 415 -5.49 -1.24 -27.56
C GLU A 415 -4.64 -1.57 -28.80
N LYS A 416 -3.89 -0.60 -29.33
CA LYS A 416 -3.07 -0.77 -30.54
C LYS A 416 -1.68 -1.32 -30.24
N ASP A 417 -1.07 -0.82 -29.16
CA ASP A 417 0.35 -1.01 -28.91
C ASP A 417 0.64 -2.05 -27.81
N GLY A 418 -0.40 -2.58 -27.15
CA GLY A 418 -0.29 -3.58 -26.11
C GLY A 418 -0.18 -2.98 -24.70
N THR A 419 0.51 -3.71 -23.81
CA THR A 419 0.66 -3.29 -22.42
C THR A 419 2.12 -3.01 -22.10
N GLU A 420 2.43 -1.79 -21.67
CA GLU A 420 3.78 -1.38 -21.29
C GLU A 420 3.92 -1.26 -19.78
N PHE A 421 5.02 -1.81 -19.25
CA PHE A 421 5.38 -1.79 -17.84
C PHE A 421 6.55 -0.84 -17.63
N TYR A 422 6.38 0.09 -16.69
CA TYR A 422 7.41 1.06 -16.29
C TYR A 422 7.79 0.80 -14.83
N GLY A 423 8.96 0.22 -14.60
CA GLY A 423 9.52 0.09 -13.26
C GLY A 423 9.96 1.45 -12.71
N PHE A 424 9.71 1.72 -11.44
CA PHE A 424 10.21 2.92 -10.77
C PHE A 424 10.74 2.63 -9.36
N THR A 425 11.56 3.55 -8.86
CA THR A 425 12.01 3.61 -7.47
C THR A 425 11.85 5.03 -6.93
N ILE A 426 11.46 5.16 -5.67
CA ILE A 426 11.34 6.44 -4.96
C ILE A 426 12.21 6.39 -3.72
N ASP A 427 12.95 7.46 -3.49
CA ASP A 427 13.59 7.75 -2.22
C ASP A 427 12.85 8.93 -1.58
N ALA A 428 12.01 8.64 -0.59
CA ALA A 428 11.38 9.62 0.27
C ALA A 428 12.01 9.66 1.67
N SER A 429 13.19 9.05 1.85
CA SER A 429 13.88 8.95 3.13
C SER A 429 14.43 10.32 3.56
N GLY A 430 14.06 10.73 4.77
CA GLY A 430 14.47 12.00 5.38
C GLY A 430 13.34 13.02 5.47
N MET A 431 13.14 13.54 6.68
CA MET A 431 12.11 14.54 6.97
C MET A 431 12.26 15.80 6.11
N ASP A 432 13.48 16.32 5.98
CA ASP A 432 13.71 17.63 5.35
C ASP A 432 14.23 17.54 3.91
N LYS A 433 14.54 16.33 3.43
CA LYS A 433 15.05 16.14 2.08
C LYS A 433 13.92 16.05 1.06
N PRO A 434 14.09 16.64 -0.14
CA PRO A 434 13.15 16.41 -1.23
C PRO A 434 13.13 14.93 -1.59
N CYS A 435 11.95 14.42 -1.89
CA CYS A 435 11.78 13.09 -2.46
C CYS A 435 12.37 13.07 -3.87
N SER A 436 12.97 11.94 -4.24
CA SER A 436 13.44 11.71 -5.60
C SER A 436 12.82 10.45 -6.14
N GLY A 437 12.55 10.43 -7.45
CA GLY A 437 11.99 9.29 -8.14
C GLY A 437 12.72 9.05 -9.45
N ILE A 438 12.98 7.78 -9.75
CA ILE A 438 13.58 7.36 -11.01
C ILE A 438 12.63 6.35 -11.63
N VAL A 439 12.34 6.54 -12.92
CA VAL A 439 11.57 5.60 -13.73
C VAL A 439 12.49 5.00 -14.79
N GLY A 440 12.43 3.68 -14.92
CA GLY A 440 13.15 2.92 -15.95
C GLY A 440 12.46 2.99 -17.31
N PRO A 441 13.08 2.41 -18.35
CA PRO A 441 12.47 2.31 -19.68
C PRO A 441 11.20 1.43 -19.63
N GLY A 442 10.24 1.75 -20.49
CA GLY A 442 9.04 0.94 -20.69
C GLY A 442 9.37 -0.43 -21.31
N VAL A 443 8.59 -1.44 -20.93
CA VAL A 443 8.74 -2.82 -21.39
C VAL A 443 7.39 -3.31 -21.89
N ASP A 444 7.32 -3.63 -23.18
CA ASP A 444 6.12 -4.20 -23.80
C ASP A 444 5.90 -5.66 -23.37
N ILE A 445 4.71 -5.96 -22.88
CA ILE A 445 4.22 -7.31 -22.58
C ILE A 445 2.92 -7.55 -23.35
N LYS A 446 3.06 -8.21 -24.51
CA LYS A 446 1.96 -8.47 -25.44
C LYS A 446 0.89 -9.44 -24.94
N GLU A 447 1.21 -10.25 -23.92
CA GLU A 447 0.36 -11.37 -23.48
C GLU A 447 -0.52 -11.04 -22.27
N VAL A 448 -0.45 -9.81 -21.77
CA VAL A 448 -1.21 -9.35 -20.60
C VAL A 448 -2.69 -9.20 -20.97
N GLU A 449 -3.57 -9.78 -20.15
CA GLU A 449 -4.99 -9.53 -20.28
C GLU A 449 -5.36 -8.23 -19.57
N ALA A 450 -5.98 -7.31 -20.31
CA ALA A 450 -6.60 -6.12 -19.77
C ALA A 450 -8.11 -6.27 -19.83
N THR A 451 -8.80 -5.81 -18.79
CA THR A 451 -10.25 -5.75 -18.73
C THR A 451 -10.71 -4.31 -18.94
N GLU A 452 -11.79 -4.12 -19.69
CA GLU A 452 -12.42 -2.82 -19.80
C GLU A 452 -12.98 -2.41 -18.43
N SER A 453 -12.75 -1.17 -18.05
CA SER A 453 -13.29 -0.57 -16.84
C SER A 453 -13.78 0.83 -17.15
N PHE A 454 -14.94 1.17 -16.59
CA PHE A 454 -15.49 2.51 -16.63
C PHE A 454 -15.13 3.20 -15.31
N PRO A 455 -14.07 4.01 -15.24
CA PRO A 455 -13.94 4.94 -14.13
C PRO A 455 -15.11 5.92 -14.21
N SER A 456 -15.47 6.49 -13.07
CA SER A 456 -16.54 7.49 -12.89
C SER A 456 -16.39 8.77 -13.74
N SER A 457 -15.40 8.84 -14.64
CA SER A 457 -15.00 9.99 -15.43
C SER A 457 -15.06 9.71 -16.95
N LEU A 458 -16.24 9.46 -17.53
CA LEU A 458 -16.60 9.54 -18.97
C LEU A 458 -15.64 8.96 -20.05
N ARG A 459 -14.57 8.23 -19.70
CA ARG A 459 -13.58 7.64 -20.61
C ARG A 459 -13.35 6.19 -20.23
N MET A 460 -13.39 5.32 -21.23
CA MET A 460 -13.06 3.90 -21.07
C MET A 460 -11.58 3.78 -20.68
N THR A 461 -11.29 3.08 -19.59
CA THR A 461 -9.91 2.73 -19.21
C THR A 461 -9.74 1.23 -19.13
N TRP A 462 -8.53 0.77 -19.44
CA TRP A 462 -8.21 -0.65 -19.41
C TRP A 462 -7.49 -0.98 -18.10
N ASN A 463 -8.08 -1.83 -17.27
CA ASN A 463 -7.47 -2.28 -16.03
C ASN A 463 -6.64 -3.54 -16.28
N VAL A 464 -5.35 -3.45 -15.98
CA VAL A 464 -4.47 -4.61 -15.94
C VAL A 464 -4.43 -5.09 -14.51
N LYS A 465 -5.09 -6.23 -14.25
CA LYS A 465 -5.08 -6.80 -12.91
C LYS A 465 -3.72 -7.46 -12.65
N LEU A 466 -2.94 -6.83 -11.77
CA LEU A 466 -1.63 -7.29 -11.35
C LEU A 466 -1.42 -7.14 -9.85
N ALA A 467 -0.53 -7.95 -9.31
CA ALA A 467 0.04 -7.79 -7.99
C ALA A 467 1.56 -7.68 -8.10
N PHE A 468 2.16 -6.99 -7.14
CA PHE A 468 3.57 -6.68 -7.15
C PHE A 468 4.13 -6.72 -5.73
N ASP A 469 5.20 -7.50 -5.54
CA ASP A 469 6.04 -7.48 -4.36
C ASP A 469 7.38 -6.84 -4.73
N GLY A 470 7.58 -5.60 -4.26
CA GLY A 470 8.80 -4.85 -4.49
C GLY A 470 9.99 -5.28 -3.65
N TYR A 471 9.82 -6.05 -2.58
CA TYR A 471 10.93 -6.60 -1.81
C TYR A 471 11.60 -7.76 -2.55
N LEU A 472 10.78 -8.66 -3.10
CA LEU A 472 11.22 -9.84 -3.85
C LEU A 472 11.35 -9.59 -5.35
N GLY A 473 10.82 -8.47 -5.85
CA GLY A 473 10.76 -8.19 -7.29
C GLY A 473 9.83 -9.15 -8.02
N ARG A 474 8.76 -9.62 -7.35
CA ARG A 474 7.82 -10.57 -7.91
C ARG A 474 6.62 -9.84 -8.50
N ILE A 475 6.30 -10.14 -9.76
CA ILE A 475 5.14 -9.61 -10.48
C ILE A 475 4.21 -10.77 -10.78
N CYS A 476 2.94 -10.63 -10.43
CA CYS A 476 1.90 -11.56 -10.80
C CYS A 476 0.87 -10.82 -11.66
N TYR A 477 0.50 -11.38 -12.81
CA TYR A 477 -0.52 -10.79 -13.68
C TYR A 477 -1.31 -11.87 -14.41
N ARG A 478 -2.51 -11.50 -14.86
CA ARG A 478 -3.36 -12.38 -15.65
C ARG A 478 -2.91 -12.33 -17.11
N LYS A 479 -2.63 -13.49 -17.69
CA LYS A 479 -2.19 -13.67 -19.08
C LYS A 479 -3.22 -14.51 -19.83
N ARG A 480 -3.45 -14.22 -21.11
CA ARG A 480 -4.25 -15.08 -21.98
C ARG A 480 -3.40 -16.28 -22.44
N GLY A 481 -3.79 -17.48 -22.05
CA GLY A 481 -3.14 -18.74 -22.41
C GLY A 481 -3.61 -19.32 -23.74
N GLN A 482 -3.07 -20.49 -24.10
CA GLN A 482 -3.50 -21.25 -25.27
C GLN A 482 -4.96 -21.73 -25.09
N ALA A 483 -5.73 -21.76 -26.18
CA ALA A 483 -7.17 -22.06 -26.18
C ALA A 483 -8.08 -21.05 -25.45
N GLY A 484 -7.62 -19.82 -25.23
CA GLY A 484 -8.44 -18.74 -24.66
C GLY A 484 -8.70 -18.84 -23.16
N ARG A 485 -8.03 -19.77 -22.46
CA ARG A 485 -8.03 -19.83 -21.00
C ARG A 485 -7.11 -18.76 -20.45
N ASN A 486 -7.49 -18.11 -19.37
CA ASN A 486 -6.59 -17.19 -18.68
C ASN A 486 -5.66 -18.00 -17.77
N VAL A 487 -4.46 -17.49 -17.52
CA VAL A 487 -3.44 -18.10 -16.66
C VAL A 487 -2.84 -17.02 -15.76
N LEU A 488 -2.37 -17.41 -14.57
CA LEU A 488 -1.55 -16.51 -13.75
C LEU A 488 -0.09 -16.62 -14.20
N ALA A 489 0.46 -15.52 -14.70
CA ALA A 489 1.87 -15.41 -14.97
C ALA A 489 2.58 -14.86 -13.73
N VAL A 490 3.63 -15.55 -13.28
CA VAL A 490 4.50 -15.13 -12.19
C VAL A 490 5.88 -14.83 -12.77
N VAL A 491 6.45 -13.69 -12.38
CA VAL A 491 7.75 -13.22 -12.83
C VAL A 491 8.57 -12.84 -11.62
N ASP A 492 9.72 -13.50 -11.45
CA ASP A 492 10.67 -13.21 -10.38
C ASP A 492 11.89 -12.48 -10.93
N LEU A 493 12.17 -11.30 -10.37
CA LEU A 493 13.27 -10.46 -10.83
C LEU A 493 14.52 -10.53 -9.94
N ALA A 494 14.44 -11.12 -8.74
CA ALA A 494 15.58 -11.36 -7.87
C ALA A 494 16.62 -12.28 -8.53
#